data_AF-A0A0M2UXC2-F1
#
_entry.id   AF-A0A0M2UXC2-F1
#
_cell.length_a   1.000
_cell.length_b   1.000
_cell.length_c   1.000
_cell.angle_alpha   90.00
_cell.angle_beta   90.00
_cell.angle_gamma   90.00
#
_symmetry.space_group_name_H-M   'P 1'
#
loop_
_entity.id
_entity.type
_entity.pdbx_description
1 polymer ?
#
loop_
_entity_poly.entity_id
_entity_poly.type
_entity_poly.pdbx_seq_one_letter_code
_entity_poly.pdbx_strand_id
1 'polypeptide(L)'
;MKTTLPLLGLILAFFTQGCFLSETKTASAQSSDNGWKNFYGISWRGTPADNIRYAKQMGYDYIAINSNVSTSNYRGNPNAAGLKFYIIDPHWYSSVLSGHSRTIDTTRSYTAAEKAWYEQHMVWKSYEPFPNNLATGWFFGNPSIISIMWDFQQQAVIDEVVEKAITLFRSYEDTNLPFTFAGLADDVAYLPAFFLLG
;
A
#
# COMPACT_ATOMS: atom_id res chain seq x y z
N MET A 1 4.30 19.31 -65.34
CA MET A 1 4.80 19.71 -64.01
C MET A 1 4.86 18.45 -63.15
N LYS A 2 6.06 17.97 -62.77
CA LYS A 2 6.25 16.79 -61.92
C LYS A 2 6.22 17.25 -60.46
N THR A 3 5.21 16.86 -59.70
CA THR A 3 5.18 17.08 -58.24
C THR A 3 5.87 15.91 -57.54
N THR A 4 7.11 16.12 -57.17
CA THR A 4 7.86 15.29 -56.22
C THR A 4 7.26 15.45 -54.82
N LEU A 5 6.69 14.37 -54.26
CA LEU A 5 6.43 14.30 -52.82
C LEU A 5 7.76 14.28 -52.06
N PRO A 6 7.95 15.08 -51.00
CA PRO A 6 9.20 15.09 -50.26
C PRO A 6 9.31 13.83 -49.39
N LEU A 7 10.40 13.09 -49.59
CA LEU A 7 10.82 11.90 -48.85
C LEU A 7 10.87 12.11 -47.31
N LEU A 8 10.88 13.37 -46.85
CA LEU A 8 10.90 13.76 -45.44
C LEU A 8 9.61 13.41 -44.69
N GLY A 9 8.45 13.40 -45.36
CA GLY A 9 7.16 13.12 -44.72
C GLY A 9 7.00 11.65 -44.31
N LEU A 10 7.66 10.73 -45.03
CA LEU A 10 7.59 9.30 -44.75
C LEU A 10 8.44 8.92 -43.52
N ILE A 11 9.58 9.59 -43.32
CA ILE A 11 10.50 9.30 -42.22
C ILE A 11 9.91 9.73 -40.86
N LEU A 12 9.11 10.81 -40.83
CA LEU A 12 8.45 11.27 -39.59
C LEU A 12 7.28 10.37 -39.15
N ALA A 13 6.63 9.69 -40.11
CA ALA A 13 5.57 8.72 -39.81
C ALA A 13 6.11 7.43 -39.17
N PHE A 14 7.33 7.00 -39.51
CA PHE A 14 7.94 5.82 -38.89
C PHE A 14 8.53 6.10 -37.50
N PHE A 15 9.02 7.32 -37.23
CA PHE A 15 9.48 7.69 -35.88
C PHE A 15 8.33 7.80 -34.87
N THR A 16 7.16 8.26 -35.30
CA THR A 16 5.98 8.35 -34.43
C THR A 16 5.34 7.00 -34.14
N GLN A 17 5.57 5.94 -34.93
CA GLN A 17 5.14 4.58 -34.54
C GLN A 17 6.18 3.82 -33.70
N GLY A 18 7.47 4.18 -33.79
CA GLY A 18 8.54 3.56 -32.99
C GLY A 18 8.56 3.98 -31.52
N CYS A 19 8.07 5.18 -31.19
CA CYS A 19 8.08 5.70 -29.82
C CYS A 19 6.87 5.27 -28.96
N PHE A 20 5.86 4.58 -29.51
CA PHE A 20 4.70 4.10 -28.75
C PHE A 20 4.70 2.59 -28.46
N LEU A 21 5.82 1.88 -28.73
CA LEU A 21 5.90 0.42 -28.54
C LEU A 21 6.65 -0.04 -27.29
N SER A 22 6.98 0.85 -26.35
CA SER A 22 7.66 0.46 -25.10
C SER A 22 7.03 1.09 -23.86
N GLU A 23 5.72 0.96 -23.71
CA GLU A 23 5.11 0.85 -22.38
C GLU A 23 4.07 -0.27 -22.42
N THR A 24 4.55 -1.51 -22.57
CA THR A 24 3.82 -2.63 -21.98
C THR A 24 3.84 -2.43 -20.47
N LYS A 25 2.90 -1.61 -19.97
CA LYS A 25 2.39 -1.76 -18.61
C LYS A 25 2.08 -3.25 -18.50
N THR A 26 2.88 -3.95 -17.70
CA THR A 26 2.57 -5.31 -17.28
C THR A 26 1.35 -5.15 -16.38
N ALA A 27 0.17 -5.06 -16.98
CA ALA A 27 -1.06 -5.39 -16.29
C ALA A 27 -0.80 -6.77 -15.71
N SER A 28 -0.75 -6.86 -14.38
CA SER A 28 -0.56 -8.13 -13.71
C SER A 28 -1.60 -9.07 -14.28
N ALA A 29 -1.15 -10.16 -14.92
CA ALA A 29 -2.06 -11.17 -15.41
C ALA A 29 -2.92 -11.56 -14.20
N GLN A 30 -4.21 -11.23 -14.25
CA GLN A 30 -5.14 -11.55 -13.18
C GLN A 30 -5.13 -13.07 -13.07
N SER A 31 -4.40 -13.56 -12.08
CA SER A 31 -4.21 -14.98 -11.89
C SER A 31 -5.58 -15.63 -11.75
N SER A 32 -5.86 -16.65 -12.55
CA SER A 32 -7.02 -17.54 -12.37
C SER A 32 -6.95 -18.32 -11.04
N ASP A 33 -5.90 -18.12 -10.25
CA ASP A 33 -5.78 -18.59 -8.88
C ASP A 33 -6.85 -17.95 -8.00
N ASN A 34 -7.96 -18.67 -7.83
CA ASN A 34 -9.02 -18.34 -6.89
C ASN A 34 -8.59 -18.56 -5.42
N GLY A 35 -7.34 -18.96 -5.15
CA GLY A 35 -6.83 -19.24 -3.82
C GLY A 35 -6.98 -18.07 -2.85
N TRP A 36 -7.01 -16.83 -3.33
CA TRP A 36 -7.26 -15.64 -2.49
C TRP A 36 -8.60 -15.72 -1.73
N LYS A 37 -9.57 -16.52 -2.20
CA LYS A 37 -10.85 -16.76 -1.53
C LYS A 37 -10.72 -17.63 -0.28
N ASN A 38 -9.62 -18.40 -0.18
CA ASN A 38 -9.32 -19.30 0.93
C ASN A 38 -8.35 -18.63 1.92
N PHE A 39 -8.80 -17.56 2.57
CA PHE A 39 -7.98 -16.77 3.48
C PHE A 39 -8.47 -16.84 4.92
N TYR A 40 -7.52 -16.92 5.85
CA TYR A 40 -7.76 -16.75 7.28
C TYR A 40 -7.52 -15.28 7.65
N GLY A 41 -8.62 -14.56 7.92
CA GLY A 41 -8.63 -13.13 8.22
C GLY A 41 -8.14 -12.77 9.64
N ILE A 42 -8.27 -11.48 9.99
CA ILE A 42 -7.60 -10.86 11.13
C ILE A 42 -7.90 -11.60 12.44
N SER A 43 -6.85 -12.23 12.94
CA SER A 43 -6.89 -12.97 14.19
C SER A 43 -6.58 -12.02 15.36
N TRP A 44 -7.58 -11.21 15.75
CA TRP A 44 -7.50 -10.29 16.91
C TRP A 44 -7.24 -10.99 18.25
N ARG A 45 -7.19 -12.33 18.26
CA ARG A 45 -6.99 -13.17 19.43
C ARG A 45 -5.94 -14.23 19.13
N GLY A 46 -5.26 -14.69 20.18
CA GLY A 46 -4.20 -15.70 20.10
C GLY A 46 -2.84 -15.13 19.73
N THR A 47 -1.85 -16.01 19.61
CA THR A 47 -0.49 -15.64 19.18
C THR A 47 -0.35 -15.81 17.66
N PRO A 48 0.59 -15.10 17.00
CA PRO A 48 0.93 -15.35 15.59
C PRO A 48 1.17 -16.83 15.26
N ALA A 49 1.84 -17.56 16.16
CA ALA A 49 2.10 -18.99 15.97
C ALA A 49 0.81 -19.85 16.01
N ASP A 50 -0.12 -19.54 16.92
CA ASP A 50 -1.41 -20.22 16.98
C ASP A 50 -2.24 -19.98 15.72
N ASN A 51 -2.21 -18.75 15.23
CA ASN A 51 -2.95 -18.35 14.04
C ASN A 51 -2.41 -19.01 12.77
N ILE A 52 -1.07 -19.10 12.62
CA ILE A 52 -0.44 -19.87 11.53
C ILE A 52 -0.83 -21.35 11.61
N ARG A 53 -0.75 -21.96 12.81
CA ARG A 53 -1.09 -23.36 13.02
C ARG A 53 -2.55 -23.64 12.67
N TYR A 54 -3.46 -22.80 13.14
CA TYR A 54 -4.89 -22.92 12.85
C TYR A 54 -5.14 -22.81 11.35
N ALA A 55 -4.57 -21.79 10.69
CA ALA A 55 -4.71 -21.59 9.25
C ALA A 55 -4.29 -22.85 8.47
N LYS A 56 -3.13 -23.42 8.83
CA LYS A 56 -2.61 -24.64 8.20
C LYS A 56 -3.52 -25.85 8.44
N GLN A 57 -3.99 -26.06 9.66
CA GLN A 57 -4.84 -27.20 10.02
C GLN A 57 -6.20 -27.16 9.32
N MET A 58 -6.74 -25.96 9.11
CA MET A 58 -8.02 -25.75 8.44
C MET A 58 -7.89 -25.73 6.91
N GLY A 59 -6.67 -25.83 6.37
CA GLY A 59 -6.42 -25.89 4.93
C GLY A 59 -6.50 -24.54 4.21
N TYR A 60 -6.27 -23.43 4.91
CA TYR A 60 -6.17 -22.11 4.28
C TYR A 60 -4.86 -21.97 3.51
N ASP A 61 -4.91 -21.24 2.38
CA ASP A 61 -3.73 -20.92 1.57
C ASP A 61 -3.13 -19.55 1.94
N TYR A 62 -3.96 -18.66 2.52
CA TYR A 62 -3.60 -17.29 2.85
C TYR A 62 -3.87 -16.97 4.32
N ILE A 63 -3.02 -16.13 4.92
CA ILE A 63 -3.23 -15.57 6.25
C ILE A 63 -3.08 -14.04 6.24
N ALA A 64 -3.96 -13.36 6.95
CA ALA A 64 -3.84 -11.93 7.23
C ALA A 64 -2.96 -11.72 8.47
N ILE A 65 -1.84 -11.01 8.32
CA ILE A 65 -0.94 -10.68 9.43
C ILE A 65 -1.07 -9.20 9.79
N ASN A 66 -1.10 -8.94 11.10
CA ASN A 66 -1.19 -7.59 11.64
C ASN A 66 0.22 -7.00 11.75
N SER A 67 0.47 -5.86 11.10
CA SER A 67 1.77 -5.19 11.12
C SER A 67 2.09 -4.44 12.41
N ASN A 68 1.15 -4.34 13.36
CA ASN A 68 1.44 -3.88 14.73
C ASN A 68 2.22 -4.94 15.51
N VAL A 69 2.20 -6.20 15.05
CA VAL A 69 2.92 -7.29 15.69
C VAL A 69 4.28 -7.42 15.04
N SER A 70 5.33 -7.56 15.86
CA SER A 70 6.69 -7.79 15.36
C SER A 70 6.69 -8.94 14.36
N THR A 71 7.26 -8.69 13.19
CA THR A 71 7.25 -9.64 12.07
C THR A 71 8.13 -10.85 12.33
N SER A 72 9.07 -10.73 13.28
CA SER A 72 9.78 -11.85 13.89
C SER A 72 8.87 -12.93 14.46
N ASN A 73 7.63 -12.60 14.81
CA ASN A 73 6.67 -13.56 15.34
C ASN A 73 6.05 -14.46 14.25
N TYR A 74 6.23 -14.11 12.98
CA TYR A 74 5.79 -14.90 11.83
C TYR A 74 6.96 -15.59 11.11
N ARG A 75 8.15 -14.97 11.08
CA ARG A 75 9.34 -15.54 10.42
C ARG A 75 9.86 -16.79 11.14
N GLY A 76 10.36 -17.75 10.37
CA GLY A 76 10.98 -18.98 10.90
C GLY A 76 10.00 -19.98 11.54
N ASN A 77 8.69 -19.73 11.50
CA ASN A 77 7.71 -20.71 11.99
C ASN A 77 7.49 -21.79 10.93
N PRO A 78 7.86 -23.07 11.15
CA PRO A 78 7.75 -24.11 10.15
C PRO A 78 6.32 -24.33 9.62
N ASN A 79 5.30 -23.99 10.41
CA ASN A 79 3.90 -24.10 10.00
C ASN A 79 3.48 -23.03 8.99
N ALA A 80 4.29 -21.99 8.76
CA ALA A 80 4.05 -20.98 7.74
C ALA A 80 4.43 -21.46 6.33
N ALA A 81 5.12 -22.59 6.20
CA ALA A 81 5.51 -23.15 4.91
C ALA A 81 4.30 -23.38 3.99
N GLY A 82 4.39 -22.81 2.80
CA GLY A 82 3.38 -22.87 1.74
C GLY A 82 2.20 -21.92 1.94
N LEU A 83 2.16 -21.15 3.04
CA LEU A 83 1.17 -20.08 3.19
C LEU A 83 1.63 -18.83 2.45
N LYS A 84 0.66 -18.06 1.96
CA LYS A 84 0.88 -16.70 1.49
C LYS A 84 0.30 -15.73 2.52
N PHE A 85 0.81 -14.50 2.62
CA PHE A 85 0.34 -13.55 3.62
C PHE A 85 -0.07 -12.19 3.06
N TYR A 86 -1.18 -11.68 3.59
CA TYR A 86 -1.59 -10.29 3.43
C TYR A 86 -1.15 -9.47 4.64
N ILE A 87 -0.72 -8.25 4.41
CA ILE A 87 -0.54 -7.27 5.48
C ILE A 87 -1.82 -6.46 5.64
N ILE A 88 -2.34 -6.42 6.86
CA ILE A 88 -3.56 -5.70 7.17
C ILE A 88 -3.23 -4.26 7.53
N ASP A 89 -4.02 -3.32 7.01
CA ASP A 89 -4.06 -1.92 7.44
C ASP A 89 -2.69 -1.20 7.39
N PRO A 90 -1.85 -1.44 6.36
CA PRO A 90 -0.43 -1.03 6.30
C PRO A 90 -0.23 0.48 6.51
N HIS A 91 -1.25 1.25 6.17
CA HIS A 91 -1.27 2.70 6.26
C HIS A 91 -1.23 3.23 7.70
N TRP A 92 -1.48 2.43 8.73
CA TRP A 92 -1.40 2.88 10.13
C TRP A 92 0.01 2.78 10.75
N TYR A 93 0.95 2.10 10.10
CA TYR A 93 2.24 1.76 10.73
C TYR A 93 3.34 2.74 10.36
N SER A 94 3.93 3.37 11.37
CA SER A 94 4.97 4.39 11.18
C SER A 94 6.18 3.92 10.35
N SER A 95 6.50 2.62 10.33
CA SER A 95 7.53 2.05 9.47
C SER A 95 7.24 2.21 7.98
N VAL A 96 5.96 2.19 7.60
CA VAL A 96 5.49 2.50 6.24
C VAL A 96 5.44 4.01 6.00
N LEU A 97 5.36 4.82 7.05
CA LEU A 97 5.17 6.27 6.98
C LEU A 97 6.48 7.05 7.15
N SER A 98 7.62 6.45 6.82
CA SER A 98 8.95 7.07 7.03
C SER A 98 9.17 7.59 8.45
N GLY A 99 8.56 6.94 9.46
CA GLY A 99 8.63 7.31 10.87
C GLY A 99 7.52 8.25 11.36
N HIS A 100 6.64 8.74 10.48
CA HIS A 100 5.52 9.61 10.85
C HIS A 100 4.27 8.81 11.25
N SER A 101 3.24 9.49 11.77
CA SER A 101 1.98 8.86 12.18
C SER A 101 0.82 9.45 11.39
N ARG A 102 -0.16 8.63 10.98
CA ARG A 102 -1.46 9.13 10.48
C ARG A 102 -2.35 9.70 11.58
N THR A 103 -1.83 9.81 12.79
CA THR A 103 -2.54 10.33 13.95
C THR A 103 -1.89 11.64 14.37
N ILE A 104 -2.69 12.71 14.42
CA ILE A 104 -2.30 13.99 14.97
C ILE A 104 -2.90 14.14 16.37
N ASP A 105 -2.06 14.55 17.31
CA ASP A 105 -2.47 14.99 18.63
C ASP A 105 -2.50 16.52 18.65
N THR A 106 -3.69 17.10 18.71
CA THR A 106 -3.87 18.55 18.66
C THR A 106 -3.36 19.26 19.92
N THR A 107 -3.00 18.53 20.97
CA THR A 107 -2.39 19.08 22.19
C THR A 107 -0.87 19.12 22.12
N ARG A 108 -0.27 18.43 21.14
CA ARG A 108 1.17 18.37 20.92
C ARG A 108 1.66 19.53 20.06
N SER A 109 2.82 20.07 20.42
CA SER A 109 3.59 20.98 19.55
C SER A 109 4.36 20.20 18.49
N TYR A 110 4.16 20.56 17.22
CA TYR A 110 4.89 20.02 16.07
C TYR A 110 5.93 21.03 15.58
N THR A 111 7.08 20.53 15.14
CA THR A 111 8.13 21.33 14.51
C THR A 111 7.69 21.82 13.12
N ALA A 112 8.36 22.86 12.60
CA ALA A 112 8.09 23.35 11.24
C ALA A 112 8.32 22.26 10.17
N ALA A 113 9.34 21.42 10.35
CA ALA A 113 9.63 20.30 9.45
C ALA A 113 8.52 19.24 9.46
N GLU A 114 8.01 18.88 10.64
CA GLU A 114 6.88 17.94 10.75
C GLU A 114 5.62 18.49 10.10
N LYS A 115 5.30 19.77 10.33
CA LYS A 115 4.14 20.41 9.70
C LYS A 115 4.25 20.40 8.18
N ALA A 116 5.39 20.82 7.65
CA ALA A 116 5.65 20.82 6.20
C ALA A 116 5.54 19.41 5.61
N TRP A 117 6.06 18.40 6.32
CA TRP A 117 5.92 17.01 5.90
C TRP A 117 4.45 16.59 5.83
N TYR A 118 3.66 16.82 6.88
CA TYR A 118 2.23 16.47 6.87
C TYR A 118 1.47 17.20 5.77
N GLU A 119 1.74 18.49 5.60
CA GLU A 119 1.12 19.32 4.57
C GLU A 119 1.48 18.88 3.15
N GLN A 120 2.64 18.25 2.94
CA GLN A 120 3.05 17.74 1.63
C GLN A 120 2.42 16.38 1.29
N HIS A 121 2.11 15.54 2.29
CA HIS A 121 1.72 14.13 2.06
C HIS A 121 0.24 13.84 2.30
N MET A 122 -0.49 14.77 2.92
CA MET A 122 -1.86 14.55 3.39
C MET A 122 -2.85 15.46 2.65
N VAL A 123 -4.09 15.01 2.52
CA VAL A 123 -5.13 15.75 1.81
C VAL A 123 -5.42 17.06 2.52
N TRP A 124 -5.38 18.16 1.78
CA TRP A 124 -5.84 19.46 2.26
C TRP A 124 -7.35 19.59 2.09
N LYS A 125 -8.02 20.09 3.12
CA LYS A 125 -9.43 20.50 3.08
C LYS A 125 -9.63 22.01 3.10
N SER A 126 -8.62 22.79 3.51
CA SER A 126 -8.72 24.26 3.61
C SER A 126 -7.34 24.92 3.74
N TYR A 127 -7.32 26.25 3.83
CA TYR A 127 -6.13 27.08 4.09
C TYR A 127 -5.92 27.43 5.56
N GLU A 128 -6.66 26.80 6.48
CA GLU A 128 -6.49 27.02 7.92
C GLU A 128 -5.10 26.56 8.41
N PRO A 129 -4.57 27.08 9.53
CA PRO A 129 -3.30 26.61 10.05
C PRO A 129 -3.32 25.13 10.43
N PHE A 130 -2.18 24.44 10.29
CA PHE A 130 -2.00 23.07 10.79
C PHE A 130 -2.44 22.92 12.25
N PRO A 131 -3.19 21.85 12.61
CA PRO A 131 -3.59 20.73 11.75
C PRO A 131 -4.97 20.89 11.07
N ASN A 132 -5.60 22.06 11.18
CA ASN A 132 -6.97 22.28 10.71
C ASN A 132 -7.11 22.36 9.18
N ASN A 133 -6.01 22.55 8.44
CA ASN A 133 -5.98 22.40 6.98
C ASN A 133 -6.14 20.94 6.51
N LEU A 134 -5.89 19.94 7.35
CA LEU A 134 -5.85 18.55 6.89
C LEU A 134 -7.22 17.86 6.94
N ALA A 135 -7.50 17.03 5.93
CA ALA A 135 -8.67 16.17 5.90
C ALA A 135 -8.55 15.05 6.93
N THR A 136 -9.57 14.90 7.76
CA THR A 136 -9.62 13.91 8.83
C THR A 136 -10.31 12.63 8.37
N GLY A 137 -9.85 11.48 8.85
CA GLY A 137 -10.44 10.16 8.59
C GLY A 137 -11.24 9.62 9.77
N TRP A 138 -10.89 8.41 10.21
CA TRP A 138 -11.39 7.76 11.42
C TRP A 138 -11.32 8.66 12.67
N PHE A 139 -12.37 8.63 13.47
CA PHE A 139 -12.44 9.36 14.74
C PHE A 139 -12.08 8.44 15.90
N PHE A 140 -11.13 8.89 16.71
CA PHE A 140 -10.86 8.26 17.99
C PHE A 140 -11.87 8.78 19.01
N GLY A 141 -12.21 7.99 20.04
CA GLY A 141 -13.04 8.44 21.16
C GLY A 141 -12.43 9.58 21.99
N ASN A 142 -11.27 10.11 21.57
CA ASN A 142 -10.60 11.26 22.12
C ASN A 142 -10.61 12.41 21.09
N PRO A 143 -11.25 13.56 21.37
CA PRO A 143 -11.36 14.66 20.42
C PRO A 143 -10.03 15.36 20.11
N SER A 144 -9.00 15.17 20.96
CA SER A 144 -7.66 15.71 20.72
C SER A 144 -6.83 14.86 19.76
N ILE A 145 -7.32 13.67 19.41
CA ILE A 145 -6.61 12.73 18.54
C ILE A 145 -7.42 12.58 17.26
N ILE A 146 -6.84 13.01 16.15
CA ILE A 146 -7.47 12.93 14.82
C ILE A 146 -6.64 12.04 13.92
N SER A 147 -7.30 11.20 13.11
CA SER A 147 -6.61 10.56 11.99
C SER A 147 -6.65 11.47 10.77
N ILE A 148 -5.59 11.44 9.97
CA ILE A 148 -5.46 12.24 8.74
C ILE A 148 -5.35 11.34 7.52
N MET A 149 -5.74 11.86 6.35
CA MET A 149 -5.84 11.10 5.10
C MET A 149 -4.66 11.36 4.17
N TRP A 150 -4.11 10.30 3.59
CA TRP A 150 -3.08 10.39 2.54
C TRP A 150 -3.61 11.05 1.29
N ASP A 151 -2.79 11.90 0.69
CA ASP A 151 -3.08 12.44 -0.64
C ASP A 151 -2.61 11.48 -1.74
N PHE A 152 -3.33 10.38 -1.92
CA PHE A 152 -3.09 9.44 -3.01
C PHE A 152 -3.48 9.98 -4.40
N GLN A 153 -3.85 11.25 -4.53
CA GLN A 153 -3.88 11.92 -5.85
C GLN A 153 -2.46 12.24 -6.33
N GLN A 154 -1.47 12.23 -5.44
CA GLN A 154 -0.07 12.49 -5.75
C GLN A 154 0.70 11.17 -5.93
N GLN A 155 1.33 11.00 -7.10
CA GLN A 155 2.17 9.82 -7.37
C GLN A 155 3.32 9.68 -6.36
N ALA A 156 3.92 10.79 -5.92
CA ALA A 156 4.99 10.75 -4.92
C ALA A 156 4.53 10.15 -3.57
N VAL A 157 3.28 10.41 -3.16
CA VAL A 157 2.70 9.82 -1.94
C VAL A 157 2.40 8.34 -2.16
N ILE A 158 1.95 7.93 -3.34
CA ILE A 158 1.78 6.52 -3.71
C ILE A 158 3.14 5.80 -3.66
N ASP A 159 4.17 6.34 -4.30
CA ASP A 159 5.51 5.74 -4.34
C ASP A 159 6.11 5.63 -2.93
N GLU A 160 5.90 6.64 -2.09
CA GLU A 160 6.38 6.62 -0.72
C GLU A 160 5.63 5.62 0.15
N VAL A 161 4.30 5.59 0.11
CA VAL A 161 3.52 4.79 1.07
C VAL A 161 3.33 3.36 0.57
N VAL A 162 2.95 3.19 -0.69
CA VAL A 162 2.59 1.87 -1.25
C VAL A 162 3.84 1.08 -1.64
N GLU A 163 4.76 1.67 -2.41
CA GLU A 163 5.92 0.92 -2.90
C GLU A 163 6.95 0.64 -1.79
N LYS A 164 7.15 1.58 -0.85
CA LYS A 164 7.98 1.28 0.34
C LYS A 164 7.32 0.23 1.23
N ALA A 165 5.99 0.25 1.40
CA ALA A 165 5.28 -0.81 2.11
C ALA A 165 5.51 -2.17 1.45
N ILE A 166 5.27 -2.29 0.15
CA ILE A 166 5.47 -3.54 -0.59
C ILE A 166 6.93 -4.02 -0.43
N THR A 167 7.89 -3.13 -0.58
CA THR A 167 9.32 -3.45 -0.42
C THR A 167 9.63 -3.94 1.01
N LEU A 168 9.14 -3.23 2.02
CA LEU A 168 9.28 -3.59 3.42
C LEU A 168 8.68 -4.97 3.70
N PHE A 169 7.49 -5.25 3.16
CA PHE A 169 6.78 -6.50 3.45
C PHE A 169 7.33 -7.69 2.67
N ARG A 170 7.84 -7.48 1.45
CA ARG A 170 8.64 -8.50 0.76
C ARG A 170 9.90 -8.86 1.53
N SER A 171 10.51 -7.93 2.26
CA SER A 171 11.66 -8.25 3.13
C SER A 171 11.32 -9.26 4.24
N TYR A 172 10.03 -9.46 4.54
CA TYR A 172 9.60 -10.43 5.55
C TYR A 172 9.52 -11.85 5.02
N GLU A 173 9.51 -12.03 3.70
CA GLU A 173 9.55 -13.35 3.09
C GLU A 173 10.75 -14.14 3.60
N ASP A 174 10.54 -15.42 3.85
CA ASP A 174 11.60 -16.36 4.17
C ASP A 174 11.76 -17.30 2.98
N THR A 175 12.85 -17.16 2.22
CA THR A 175 13.06 -17.97 1.02
C THR A 175 13.38 -19.43 1.33
N ASN A 176 13.81 -19.74 2.57
CA ASN A 176 14.04 -21.12 3.01
C ASN A 176 12.76 -21.81 3.47
N LEU A 177 11.73 -21.03 3.78
CA LEU A 177 10.44 -21.49 4.25
C LEU A 177 9.34 -20.74 3.52
N PRO A 178 8.80 -21.27 2.41
CA PRO A 178 8.01 -20.50 1.44
C PRO A 178 6.77 -19.87 2.10
N PHE A 179 6.96 -18.66 2.60
CA PHE A 179 5.98 -17.81 3.25
C PHE A 179 6.04 -16.48 2.52
N THR A 180 5.12 -16.32 1.57
CA THR A 180 5.27 -15.36 0.46
C THR A 180 4.27 -14.23 0.61
N PHE A 181 4.71 -13.01 0.33
CA PHE A 181 3.87 -11.83 0.36
C PHE A 181 2.82 -11.89 -0.76
N ALA A 182 1.55 -11.85 -0.38
CA ALA A 182 0.40 -11.88 -1.29
C ALA A 182 -0.14 -10.49 -1.64
N GLY A 183 0.09 -9.50 -0.78
CA GLY A 183 -0.40 -8.14 -0.96
C GLY A 183 -0.82 -7.46 0.33
N LEU A 184 -1.56 -6.37 0.15
CA LEU A 184 -2.12 -5.56 1.24
C LEU A 184 -3.62 -5.82 1.34
N ALA A 185 -4.16 -5.71 2.54
CA ALA A 185 -5.59 -5.77 2.80
C ALA A 185 -5.95 -4.67 3.81
N ASP A 186 -7.13 -4.09 3.70
CA ASP A 186 -7.65 -3.12 4.67
C ASP A 186 -8.85 -3.74 5.39
N ASP A 187 -8.88 -3.66 6.73
CA ASP A 187 -10.01 -4.16 7.55
C ASP A 187 -11.28 -3.33 7.28
N VAL A 188 -11.09 -2.03 7.03
CA VAL A 188 -12.18 -1.10 6.73
C VAL A 188 -11.89 -0.41 5.40
N ALA A 189 -12.59 -0.86 4.35
CA ALA A 189 -12.56 -0.17 3.08
C ALA A 189 -13.25 1.20 3.21
N TYR A 190 -12.45 2.27 3.29
CA TYR A 190 -12.93 3.62 3.05
C TYR A 190 -12.77 3.92 1.55
N LEU A 191 -13.89 4.15 0.86
CA LEU A 191 -13.90 4.69 -0.50
C LEU A 191 -14.07 6.22 -0.43
N PRO A 192 -13.02 7.04 -0.31
CA PRO A 192 -13.05 8.39 -0.84
C PRO A 192 -12.77 8.28 -2.35
N ALA A 193 -13.76 7.86 -3.13
CA ALA A 193 -13.90 8.07 -4.57
C ALA A 193 -12.64 8.20 -5.48
N PHE A 194 -11.57 7.39 -5.37
CA PHE A 194 -10.39 7.59 -6.24
C PHE A 194 -9.61 6.34 -6.71
N PHE A 195 -10.04 5.11 -6.40
CA PHE A 195 -9.47 3.93 -7.06
C PHE A 195 -10.29 3.52 -8.28
N LEU A 196 -10.08 4.21 -9.39
CA LEU A 196 -10.29 3.65 -10.73
C LEU A 196 -8.93 3.65 -11.42
N LEU A 197 -8.19 2.56 -11.24
CA LEU A 197 -7.06 2.24 -12.11
C LEU A 197 -7.65 1.80 -13.46
N GLY A 198 -7.48 2.66 -14.47
CA GLY A 198 -7.65 2.32 -15.89
C GLY A 198 -6.35 1.85 -16.51
#